data_AF-A0A1H1PRQ8-F1
#
_entry.id   AF-A0A1H1PRQ8-F1
#
_cell.length_a   1.000
_cell.length_b   1.000
_cell.length_c   1.000
_cell.angle_alpha   90.00
_cell.angle_beta   90.00
_cell.angle_gamma   90.00
#
_symmetry.space_group_name_H-M   'P 1'
#
loop_
_entity.id
_entity.type
_entity.pdbx_description
1 polymer ?
#
loop_
_entity_poly.entity_id
_entity_poly.type
_entity_poly.pdbx_seq_one_letter_code
_entity_poly.pdbx_strand_id
1 'polypeptide(L)'
;MAPVSRPRVPLTKRSVPRTVSRLLLVSLGVGALSLAGCSAEQTAQLGRLGLPVAASDRTPYTHNLWIGSWIAAFGVGVLVWGMIVWCVVRYRRRKPGVPRQNRYNLPIEILYTVTPFIMIGVLFYFTVITQDKVQAKVAKPDHVVTVVGQKWNWSFNYQEAGNPAVGKDVWESGTIEDPADLYLPVGESVRFDLKSVDVIHSFWVPAFYEKLDVLPGRNATIDLTPTKEGVFAGKCAELCGTYHSAMLFNVHIVSQDEYVAHLKSLAAKGQTGKLKSLEHPSAVPQRPEEAGTEETKQGEG
;
A
#
# COMPACT_ATOMS: atom_id res chain seq x y z
N MET A 1 -66.25 -0.57 67.03
CA MET A 1 -66.44 0.29 65.83
C MET A 1 -65.56 -0.26 64.72
N ALA A 2 -66.18 -0.81 63.66
CA ALA A 2 -65.46 -1.38 62.52
C ALA A 2 -64.96 -0.27 61.58
N PRO A 3 -63.75 -0.36 61.01
CA PRO A 3 -63.29 0.63 60.05
C PRO A 3 -63.80 0.31 58.63
N VAL A 4 -64.29 1.34 57.97
CA VAL A 4 -64.80 1.37 56.59
C VAL A 4 -63.65 1.13 55.60
N SER A 5 -63.79 0.17 54.70
CA SER A 5 -62.84 -0.08 53.62
C SER A 5 -63.13 0.86 52.42
N ARG A 6 -62.07 1.50 51.89
CA ARG A 6 -62.14 2.23 50.61
C ARG A 6 -61.71 1.32 49.46
N PRO A 7 -62.33 1.41 48.28
CA PRO A 7 -61.95 0.59 47.14
C PRO A 7 -60.64 1.09 46.52
N ARG A 8 -59.72 0.16 46.21
CA ARG A 8 -58.48 0.44 45.47
C ARG A 8 -58.77 0.37 43.96
N VAL A 9 -58.53 1.47 43.25
CA VAL A 9 -58.55 1.50 41.77
C VAL A 9 -57.26 0.84 41.26
N PRO A 10 -57.30 -0.10 40.29
CA PRO A 10 -56.09 -0.70 39.76
C PRO A 10 -55.44 0.24 38.73
N LEU A 11 -54.16 0.56 38.93
CA LEU A 11 -53.33 1.24 37.94
C LEU A 11 -52.94 0.25 36.84
N THR A 12 -53.54 0.36 35.67
CA THR A 12 -53.12 -0.38 34.47
C THR A 12 -51.78 0.17 33.97
N LYS A 13 -50.67 -0.54 34.25
CA LYS A 13 -49.39 -0.28 33.58
C LYS A 13 -49.52 -0.64 32.10
N ARG A 14 -49.55 0.35 31.22
CA ARG A 14 -49.35 0.14 29.77
C ARG A 14 -47.95 -0.41 29.53
N SER A 15 -47.85 -1.72 29.28
CA SER A 15 -46.61 -2.34 28.82
C SER A 15 -46.44 -2.10 27.32
N VAL A 16 -45.48 -1.27 26.94
CA VAL A 16 -45.04 -1.19 25.54
C VAL A 16 -44.35 -2.52 25.19
N PRO A 17 -44.75 -3.22 24.12
CA PRO A 17 -44.16 -4.51 23.77
C PRO A 17 -42.67 -4.35 23.43
N ARG A 18 -41.82 -5.09 24.16
CA ARG A 18 -40.34 -5.09 24.05
C ARG A 18 -39.81 -5.35 22.63
N THR A 19 -40.61 -5.94 21.76
CA THR A 19 -40.30 -6.21 20.34
C THR A 19 -40.21 -4.94 19.49
N VAL A 20 -41.02 -3.92 19.76
CA VAL A 20 -41.02 -2.67 18.98
C VAL A 20 -39.78 -1.83 19.28
N SER A 21 -39.33 -1.82 20.55
CA SER A 21 -38.14 -1.10 20.99
C SER A 21 -36.83 -1.70 20.44
N ARG A 22 -36.75 -3.03 20.30
CA ARG A 22 -35.58 -3.69 19.68
C ARG A 22 -35.50 -3.48 18.17
N LEU A 23 -36.63 -3.49 17.46
CA LEU A 23 -36.67 -3.22 16.02
C LEU A 23 -36.25 -1.78 15.69
N LEU A 24 -36.70 -0.81 16.49
CA LEU A 24 -36.29 0.59 16.35
C LEU A 24 -34.79 0.80 16.58
N LEU A 25 -34.20 0.17 17.61
CA LEU A 25 -32.76 0.25 17.88
C LEU A 25 -31.91 -0.43 16.80
N VAL A 26 -32.35 -1.56 16.25
CA VAL A 26 -31.67 -2.22 15.12
C VAL A 26 -31.78 -1.39 13.85
N SER A 27 -32.95 -0.79 13.57
CA SER A 27 -33.14 0.08 12.41
C SER A 27 -32.33 1.38 12.52
N LEU A 28 -32.19 1.97 13.72
CA LEU A 28 -31.32 3.12 13.95
C LEU A 28 -29.83 2.75 13.80
N GLY A 29 -29.43 1.58 14.29
CA GLY A 29 -28.05 1.09 14.15
C GLY A 29 -27.67 0.82 12.68
N VAL A 30 -28.55 0.19 11.91
CA VAL A 30 -28.38 -0.06 10.47
C VAL A 30 -28.45 1.25 9.67
N GLY A 31 -29.31 2.19 10.06
CA GLY A 31 -29.38 3.54 9.47
C GLY A 31 -28.10 4.34 9.68
N ALA A 32 -27.54 4.34 10.89
CA ALA A 32 -26.29 5.03 11.19
C ALA A 32 -25.08 4.41 10.46
N LEU A 33 -25.04 3.08 10.32
CA LEU A 33 -24.01 2.37 9.54
C LEU A 33 -24.11 2.61 8.03
N SER A 34 -25.30 2.88 7.49
CA SER A 34 -25.50 3.16 6.06
C SER A 34 -25.24 4.62 5.69
N LEU A 35 -25.40 5.56 6.62
CA LEU A 35 -25.15 6.99 6.42
C LEU A 35 -23.67 7.39 6.58
N ALA A 36 -22.83 6.57 7.21
CA ALA A 36 -21.40 6.85 7.43
C ALA A 36 -20.48 6.45 6.25
N GLY A 37 -21.03 5.92 5.15
CA GLY A 37 -20.28 5.07 4.21
C GLY A 37 -19.89 5.64 2.84
N CYS A 38 -20.21 6.88 2.47
CA CYS A 38 -19.99 7.33 1.09
C CYS A 38 -19.48 8.78 0.99
N SER A 39 -18.24 9.03 1.40
CA SER A 39 -17.49 10.13 0.80
C SER A 39 -17.08 9.74 -0.63
N ALA A 40 -17.03 10.71 -1.56
CA ALA A 40 -16.60 10.46 -2.94
C ALA A 40 -15.20 9.82 -2.98
N GLU A 41 -14.32 10.19 -2.06
CA GLU A 41 -12.97 9.64 -1.93
C GLU A 41 -12.98 8.16 -1.50
N GLN A 42 -13.78 7.78 -0.50
CA GLN A 42 -13.94 6.37 -0.12
C GLN A 42 -14.53 5.55 -1.26
N THR A 43 -15.52 6.08 -1.99
CA THR A 43 -16.09 5.36 -3.15
C THR A 43 -15.05 5.17 -4.26
N ALA A 44 -14.20 6.18 -4.50
CA ALA A 44 -13.11 6.06 -5.47
C ALA A 44 -12.03 5.08 -5.01
N GLN A 45 -11.72 5.02 -3.72
CA GLN A 45 -10.78 4.05 -3.15
C GLN A 45 -11.31 2.61 -3.22
N LEU A 46 -12.61 2.42 -2.96
CA LEU A 46 -13.28 1.12 -3.13
C LEU A 46 -13.30 0.70 -4.59
N GLY A 47 -13.53 1.63 -5.53
CA GLY A 47 -13.44 1.37 -6.97
C GLY A 47 -12.04 0.89 -7.41
N ARG A 48 -10.99 1.29 -6.69
CA ARG A 48 -9.61 0.82 -6.89
C ARG A 48 -9.24 -0.42 -6.06
N LEU A 49 -10.19 -0.96 -5.29
CA LEU A 49 -9.98 -2.07 -4.36
C LEU A 49 -8.77 -1.84 -3.43
N GLY A 50 -8.66 -0.62 -2.89
CA GLY A 50 -7.63 -0.26 -1.91
C GLY A 50 -6.30 0.22 -2.50
N LEU A 51 -6.11 0.23 -3.83
CA LEU A 51 -4.92 0.82 -4.43
C LEU A 51 -4.90 2.36 -4.31
N PRO A 52 -3.72 2.98 -4.11
CA PRO A 52 -3.57 4.42 -4.10
C PRO A 52 -3.91 5.05 -5.45
N VAL A 53 -3.87 6.37 -5.56
CA VAL A 53 -4.08 7.03 -6.84
C VAL A 53 -2.86 6.80 -7.73
N ALA A 54 -3.11 6.30 -8.94
CA ALA A 54 -2.12 6.08 -9.98
C ALA A 54 -1.44 7.39 -10.42
N ALA A 55 -0.11 7.36 -10.57
CA ALA A 55 0.70 8.52 -10.94
C ALA A 55 1.78 8.23 -11.99
N SER A 56 1.72 7.10 -12.70
CA SER A 56 2.67 6.73 -13.75
C SER A 56 1.98 6.09 -14.96
N ASP A 57 2.61 6.15 -16.13
CA ASP A 57 2.18 5.50 -17.38
C ASP A 57 2.08 3.97 -17.28
N ARG A 58 2.81 3.34 -16.35
CA ARG A 58 2.79 1.87 -16.12
C ARG A 58 1.64 1.42 -15.25
N THR A 59 1.11 2.31 -14.42
CA THR A 59 0.07 1.99 -13.44
C THR A 59 -1.22 1.39 -14.02
N PRO A 60 -1.72 1.75 -15.22
CA PRO A 60 -2.97 1.17 -15.73
C PRO A 60 -2.87 -0.32 -16.01
N TYR A 61 -1.69 -0.83 -16.38
CA TYR A 61 -1.48 -2.27 -16.62
C TYR A 61 -1.64 -3.07 -15.32
N THR A 62 -0.92 -2.66 -14.27
CA THR A 62 -1.02 -3.28 -12.94
C THR A 62 -2.42 -3.11 -12.34
N HIS A 63 -3.03 -1.95 -12.51
CA HIS A 63 -4.39 -1.67 -12.04
C HIS A 63 -5.42 -2.61 -12.65
N ASN A 64 -5.41 -2.76 -13.98
CA ASN A 64 -6.38 -3.60 -14.68
C ASN A 64 -6.20 -5.08 -14.31
N LEU A 65 -4.95 -5.55 -14.19
CA LEU A 65 -4.66 -6.90 -13.72
C LEU A 65 -5.14 -7.11 -12.28
N TRP A 66 -4.93 -6.14 -11.38
CA TRP A 66 -5.40 -6.18 -10.00
C TRP A 66 -6.93 -6.30 -9.93
N ILE A 67 -7.66 -5.40 -10.61
CA ILE A 67 -9.13 -5.41 -10.62
C ILE A 67 -9.65 -6.72 -11.21
N GLY A 68 -9.11 -7.16 -12.35
CA GLY A 68 -9.51 -8.43 -12.97
C GLY A 68 -9.26 -9.63 -12.07
N SER A 69 -8.10 -9.68 -11.40
CA SER A 69 -7.73 -10.75 -10.47
C SER A 69 -8.65 -10.81 -9.26
N TRP A 70 -8.99 -9.65 -8.68
CA TRP A 70 -9.93 -9.59 -7.56
C TRP A 70 -11.36 -9.96 -7.95
N ILE A 71 -11.83 -9.54 -9.13
CA ILE A 71 -13.15 -9.96 -9.64
C ILE A 71 -13.20 -11.48 -9.77
N ALA A 72 -12.16 -12.09 -10.36
CA ALA A 72 -12.06 -13.55 -10.46
C ALA A 72 -12.00 -14.22 -9.08
N ALA A 73 -11.19 -13.68 -8.16
CA ALA A 73 -11.07 -14.19 -6.79
C ALA A 73 -12.39 -14.10 -6.02
N PHE A 74 -13.14 -13.00 -6.14
CA PHE A 74 -14.47 -12.87 -5.54
C PHE A 74 -15.48 -13.81 -6.18
N GLY A 75 -15.43 -14.02 -7.50
CA GLY A 75 -16.28 -15.01 -8.18
C GLY A 75 -16.06 -16.42 -7.61
N VAL A 76 -14.81 -16.84 -7.45
CA VAL A 76 -14.46 -18.13 -6.82
C VAL A 76 -14.84 -18.15 -5.34
N GLY A 77 -14.52 -17.10 -4.60
CA GLY A 77 -14.80 -16.98 -3.17
C GLY A 77 -16.29 -17.08 -2.86
N VAL A 78 -17.13 -16.35 -3.58
CA VAL A 78 -18.60 -16.40 -3.45
C VAL A 78 -19.13 -17.79 -3.79
N LEU A 79 -18.60 -18.45 -4.83
CA LEU A 79 -18.98 -19.81 -5.17
C LEU A 79 -18.63 -20.79 -4.04
N VAL A 80 -17.40 -20.73 -3.51
CA VAL A 80 -16.93 -21.64 -2.46
C VAL A 80 -17.67 -21.39 -1.15
N TRP A 81 -17.79 -20.13 -0.72
CA TRP A 81 -18.54 -19.75 0.47
C TRP A 81 -20.01 -20.12 0.34
N GLY A 82 -20.62 -19.89 -0.82
CA GLY A 82 -21.98 -20.28 -1.13
C GLY A 82 -22.20 -21.79 -0.99
N MET A 83 -21.29 -22.61 -1.55
CA MET A 83 -21.34 -24.07 -1.40
C MET A 83 -21.15 -24.51 0.06
N ILE A 84 -20.23 -23.90 0.80
CA ILE A 84 -20.02 -24.21 2.23
C ILE A 84 -21.28 -23.89 3.03
N VAL A 85 -21.83 -22.68 2.88
CA VAL A 85 -23.06 -22.25 3.57
C VAL A 85 -24.22 -23.17 3.18
N TRP A 86 -24.34 -23.50 1.90
CA TRP A 86 -25.35 -24.43 1.42
C TRP A 86 -25.20 -25.81 2.08
N CYS A 87 -23.99 -26.37 2.14
CA CYS A 87 -23.73 -27.63 2.82
C CYS A 87 -24.12 -27.58 4.30
N VAL A 88 -23.74 -26.51 5.00
CA VAL A 88 -24.08 -26.28 6.42
C VAL A 88 -25.59 -26.22 6.62
N VAL A 89 -26.34 -25.55 5.76
CA VAL A 89 -27.80 -25.37 5.92
C VAL A 89 -28.58 -26.61 5.47
N ARG A 90 -28.21 -27.17 4.31
CA ARG A 90 -28.95 -28.24 3.62
C ARG A 90 -28.68 -29.62 4.21
N TYR A 91 -27.45 -29.90 4.65
CA TYR A 91 -27.03 -31.20 5.18
C TYR A 91 -26.84 -31.21 6.70
N ARG A 92 -27.25 -30.16 7.42
CA ARG A 92 -27.32 -30.18 8.88
C ARG A 92 -28.13 -31.38 9.36
N ARG A 93 -27.62 -32.10 10.37
CA ARG A 93 -28.31 -33.25 10.97
C ARG A 93 -29.67 -32.82 11.54
N ARG A 94 -30.74 -33.46 11.08
CA ARG A 94 -32.13 -33.27 11.57
C ARG A 94 -32.81 -34.56 12.01
N LYS A 95 -32.38 -35.70 11.49
CA LYS A 95 -32.93 -37.02 11.79
C LYS A 95 -31.79 -38.01 12.04
N PRO A 96 -32.02 -39.08 12.83
CA PRO A 96 -31.08 -40.18 12.96
C PRO A 96 -30.95 -40.95 11.64
N GLY A 97 -29.74 -41.41 11.32
CA GLY A 97 -29.41 -42.10 10.07
C GLY A 97 -28.00 -41.77 9.59
N VAL A 98 -27.40 -42.66 8.80
CA VAL A 98 -26.09 -42.43 8.16
C VAL A 98 -26.29 -41.80 6.77
N PRO A 99 -25.40 -40.89 6.33
CA PRO A 99 -25.48 -40.29 4.99
C PRO A 99 -25.15 -41.31 3.89
N ARG A 100 -25.53 -40.99 2.64
CA ARG A 100 -25.15 -41.81 1.47
C ARG A 100 -23.62 -41.86 1.35
N GLN A 101 -23.06 -43.06 1.27
CA GLN A 101 -21.63 -43.28 1.12
C GLN A 101 -21.27 -43.29 -0.37
N ASN A 102 -20.78 -42.16 -0.87
CA ASN A 102 -20.23 -42.05 -2.23
C ASN A 102 -18.70 -41.97 -2.11
N ARG A 103 -17.96 -42.72 -2.94
CA ARG A 103 -16.49 -42.77 -2.88
C ARG A 103 -15.79 -42.07 -4.05
N TYR A 104 -16.25 -42.29 -5.28
CA TYR A 104 -15.61 -41.78 -6.49
C TYR A 104 -16.63 -41.19 -7.44
N ASN A 105 -16.25 -40.10 -8.11
CA ASN A 105 -17.04 -39.48 -9.16
C ASN A 105 -16.10 -38.84 -10.19
N LEU A 106 -15.55 -39.66 -11.08
CA LEU A 106 -14.55 -39.22 -12.05
C LEU A 106 -14.94 -37.95 -12.84
N PRO A 107 -16.21 -37.79 -13.32
CA PRO A 107 -16.63 -36.54 -13.98
C PRO A 107 -16.45 -35.27 -13.14
N ILE A 108 -16.82 -35.28 -11.85
CA ILE A 108 -16.64 -34.08 -11.01
C ILE A 108 -15.16 -33.86 -10.67
N GLU A 109 -14.40 -34.94 -10.51
CA GLU A 109 -12.96 -34.90 -10.27
C GLU A 109 -12.21 -34.23 -11.42
N ILE A 110 -12.56 -34.56 -12.66
CA ILE A 110 -12.04 -33.90 -13.86
C ILE A 110 -12.45 -32.42 -13.87
N LEU A 111 -13.73 -32.12 -13.59
CA LEU A 111 -14.25 -30.75 -13.62
C LEU A 111 -13.45 -29.81 -12.71
N TYR A 112 -13.29 -30.16 -11.42
CA TYR A 112 -12.60 -29.28 -10.47
C TYR A 112 -11.07 -29.30 -10.62
N THR A 113 -10.51 -30.18 -11.45
CA THR A 113 -9.07 -30.22 -11.73
C THR A 113 -8.74 -29.37 -12.96
N VAL A 114 -9.49 -29.56 -14.05
CA VAL A 114 -9.29 -28.84 -15.31
C VAL A 114 -9.70 -27.37 -15.18
N THR A 115 -10.78 -27.07 -14.45
CA THR A 115 -11.28 -25.69 -14.33
C THR A 115 -10.24 -24.75 -13.69
N PRO A 116 -9.68 -25.04 -12.49
CA PRO A 116 -8.65 -24.18 -11.90
C PRO A 116 -7.37 -24.11 -12.75
N PHE A 117 -7.00 -25.19 -13.42
CA PHE A 117 -5.84 -25.19 -14.32
C PHE A 117 -6.01 -24.17 -15.46
N ILE A 118 -7.16 -24.18 -16.13
CA ILE A 118 -7.47 -23.20 -17.18
C ILE A 118 -7.51 -21.78 -16.62
N MET A 119 -8.15 -21.58 -15.45
CA MET A 119 -8.23 -20.27 -14.80
C MET A 119 -6.84 -19.70 -14.49
N ILE A 120 -5.93 -20.51 -13.94
CA ILE A 120 -4.55 -20.12 -13.68
C ILE A 120 -3.82 -19.83 -15.00
N GLY A 121 -4.02 -20.64 -16.04
CA GLY A 121 -3.41 -20.41 -17.36
C GLY A 121 -3.79 -19.04 -17.95
N VAL A 122 -5.07 -18.65 -17.84
CA VAL A 122 -5.54 -17.33 -18.28
C VAL A 122 -4.93 -16.21 -17.44
N LEU A 123 -4.92 -16.35 -16.11
CA LEU A 123 -4.32 -15.35 -15.22
C LEU A 123 -2.81 -15.19 -15.47
N PHE A 124 -2.09 -16.29 -15.67
CA PHE A 124 -0.67 -16.31 -15.99
C PHE A 124 -0.38 -15.58 -17.30
N TYR A 125 -1.17 -15.84 -18.35
CA TYR A 125 -1.04 -15.14 -19.64
C TYR A 125 -1.11 -13.61 -19.50
N PHE A 126 -2.14 -13.10 -18.81
CA PHE A 126 -2.26 -11.66 -18.57
C PHE A 126 -1.19 -11.10 -17.63
N THR A 127 -0.70 -11.91 -16.69
CA THR A 127 0.39 -11.54 -15.78
C THR A 127 1.69 -11.31 -16.55
N VAL A 128 2.07 -12.22 -17.45
CA VAL A 128 3.29 -12.09 -18.26
C VAL A 128 3.22 -10.85 -19.16
N ILE A 129 2.10 -10.63 -19.84
CA ILE A 129 1.92 -9.42 -20.68
C ILE A 129 2.04 -8.15 -19.85
N THR A 130 1.42 -8.12 -18.67
CA THR A 130 1.49 -6.97 -17.76
C THR A 130 2.92 -6.74 -17.29
N GLN A 131 3.63 -7.81 -16.89
CA GLN A 131 5.03 -7.74 -16.47
C GLN A 131 5.91 -7.14 -17.57
N ASP A 132 5.80 -7.62 -18.80
CA ASP A 132 6.60 -7.11 -19.93
C ASP A 132 6.34 -5.63 -20.20
N LYS A 133 5.09 -5.18 -20.05
CA LYS A 133 4.72 -3.77 -20.22
C LYS A 133 5.22 -2.89 -19.07
N VAL A 134 5.15 -3.35 -17.83
CA VAL A 134 5.65 -2.61 -16.67
C VAL A 134 7.18 -2.52 -16.73
N GLN A 135 7.88 -3.62 -17.05
CA GLN A 135 9.35 -3.68 -17.06
C GLN A 135 9.99 -3.15 -18.35
N ALA A 136 9.20 -2.75 -19.36
CA ALA A 136 9.73 -2.27 -20.63
C ALA A 136 10.61 -1.02 -20.45
N LYS A 137 11.84 -1.10 -20.98
CA LYS A 137 12.84 -0.04 -20.90
C LYS A 137 12.64 1.02 -21.97
N VAL A 138 12.86 2.27 -21.61
CA VAL A 138 12.86 3.41 -22.53
C VAL A 138 14.26 3.52 -23.13
N ALA A 139 14.39 3.45 -24.46
CA ALA A 139 15.69 3.41 -25.12
C ALA A 139 16.54 4.66 -24.81
N LYS A 140 15.90 5.83 -24.78
CA LYS A 140 16.51 7.11 -24.43
C LYS A 140 15.55 7.85 -23.48
N PRO A 141 15.72 7.72 -22.15
CA PRO A 141 14.91 8.46 -21.20
C PRO A 141 15.28 9.95 -21.24
N ASP A 142 14.33 10.81 -20.88
CA ASP A 142 14.53 12.27 -20.81
C ASP A 142 15.40 12.62 -19.59
N HIS A 143 15.14 11.95 -18.46
CA HIS A 143 15.88 12.13 -17.20
C HIS A 143 16.44 10.81 -16.68
N VAL A 144 17.59 10.89 -16.02
CA VAL A 144 18.19 9.77 -15.30
C VAL A 144 18.49 10.21 -13.87
N VAL A 145 17.89 9.50 -12.91
CA VAL A 145 18.10 9.72 -11.48
C VAL A 145 18.73 8.48 -10.87
N THR A 146 19.94 8.62 -10.33
CA THR A 146 20.52 7.55 -9.50
C THR A 146 19.93 7.63 -8.11
N VAL A 147 19.22 6.57 -7.73
CA VAL A 147 18.66 6.39 -6.39
C VAL A 147 19.66 5.60 -5.56
N VAL A 148 20.14 6.19 -4.48
CA VAL A 148 21.09 5.57 -3.56
C VAL A 148 20.38 5.22 -2.25
N GLY A 149 20.24 3.92 -1.99
CA GLY A 149 19.80 3.40 -0.69
C GLY A 149 20.98 3.23 0.25
N GLN A 150 20.86 3.75 1.48
CA GLN A 150 21.87 3.66 2.53
C GLN A 150 21.19 3.59 3.91
N LYS A 151 21.89 3.11 4.93
CA LYS A 151 21.41 3.11 6.31
C LYS A 151 21.39 4.53 6.87
N TRP A 152 20.25 5.07 7.31
CA TRP A 152 18.88 4.68 6.97
C TRP A 152 18.18 5.88 6.33
N ASN A 153 18.49 6.10 5.05
CA ASN A 153 18.16 7.29 4.28
C ASN A 153 18.20 6.97 2.77
N TRP A 154 17.56 7.81 1.96
CA TRP A 154 17.67 7.84 0.51
C TRP A 154 18.41 9.07 0.03
N SER A 155 19.17 8.92 -1.05
CA SER A 155 19.72 10.06 -1.77
C SER A 155 19.42 9.92 -3.25
N PHE A 156 19.17 11.05 -3.89
CA PHE A 156 18.83 11.16 -5.29
C PHE A 156 19.89 11.98 -6.00
N ASN A 157 20.42 11.46 -7.09
CA ASN A 157 21.42 12.15 -7.89
C ASN A 157 20.90 12.28 -9.32
N TYR A 158 20.63 13.51 -9.71
CA TYR A 158 20.05 13.89 -11.00
C TYR A 158 21.18 14.06 -12.01
N GLN A 159 21.21 13.21 -13.03
CA GLN A 159 22.24 13.22 -14.07
C GLN A 159 21.87 14.22 -15.19
N GLU A 160 21.94 15.50 -14.86
CA GLU A 160 21.43 16.60 -15.69
C GLU A 160 22.53 17.47 -16.32
N ALA A 161 23.80 17.05 -16.25
CA ALA A 161 24.90 17.76 -16.90
C ALA A 161 24.71 17.96 -18.42
N GLY A 162 24.00 17.02 -19.07
CA GLY A 162 23.66 17.10 -20.50
C GLY A 162 22.41 17.93 -20.81
N ASN A 163 21.62 18.32 -19.80
CA ASN A 163 20.38 19.07 -19.99
C ASN A 163 20.66 20.58 -20.05
N PRO A 164 20.39 21.28 -21.17
CA PRO A 164 20.67 22.70 -21.31
C PRO A 164 19.95 23.60 -20.27
N ALA A 165 18.83 23.15 -19.72
CA ALA A 165 18.06 23.92 -18.76
C ALA A 165 18.70 23.94 -17.36
N VAL A 166 19.41 22.87 -16.99
CA VAL A 166 20.05 22.68 -15.66
C VAL A 166 21.57 22.81 -15.77
N GLY A 167 22.18 22.07 -16.69
CA GLY A 167 23.59 22.15 -17.09
C GLY A 167 24.59 21.55 -16.10
N LYS A 168 24.13 20.91 -15.02
CA LYS A 168 24.97 20.30 -13.99
C LYS A 168 24.28 19.08 -13.37
N ASP A 169 25.06 18.07 -13.03
CA ASP A 169 24.60 17.02 -12.13
C ASP A 169 24.42 17.62 -10.73
N VAL A 170 23.31 17.29 -10.07
CA VAL A 170 22.99 17.74 -8.71
C VAL A 170 22.47 16.58 -7.88
N TRP A 171 22.54 16.71 -6.56
CA TRP A 171 22.07 15.67 -5.67
C TRP A 171 21.26 16.23 -4.51
N GLU A 172 20.42 15.37 -3.98
CA GLU A 172 19.58 15.57 -2.81
C GLU A 172 19.75 14.37 -1.88
N SER A 173 19.80 14.61 -0.57
CA SER A 173 19.96 13.56 0.43
C SER A 173 19.19 13.95 1.66
N GLY A 174 18.44 12.99 2.21
CA GLY A 174 17.70 13.19 3.44
C GLY A 174 18.48 12.74 4.66
N THR A 175 17.74 12.61 5.75
CA THR A 175 18.07 11.98 7.02
C THR A 175 16.82 11.25 7.53
N ILE A 176 16.88 10.67 8.72
CA ILE A 176 15.69 10.04 9.32
C ILE A 176 14.68 11.10 9.76
N GLU A 177 15.18 12.22 10.29
CA GLU A 177 14.36 13.32 10.79
C GLU A 177 13.82 14.21 9.67
N ASP A 178 14.59 14.34 8.58
CA ASP A 178 14.26 15.14 7.40
C ASP A 178 14.35 14.26 6.13
N PRO A 179 13.25 13.59 5.73
CA PRO A 179 13.22 12.70 4.57
C PRO A 179 13.65 13.40 3.28
N ALA A 180 14.33 12.66 2.39
CA ALA A 180 14.72 13.20 1.09
C ALA A 180 13.49 13.49 0.22
N ASP A 181 13.55 14.57 -0.56
CA ASP A 181 12.56 14.86 -1.59
C ASP A 181 13.09 14.44 -2.98
N LEU A 182 12.27 13.72 -3.73
CA LEU A 182 12.52 13.33 -5.11
C LEU A 182 11.62 14.16 -6.03
N TYR A 183 12.18 15.04 -6.84
CA TYR A 183 11.43 15.84 -7.81
C TYR A 183 11.45 15.17 -9.18
N LEU A 184 10.29 15.08 -9.82
CA LEU A 184 10.12 14.49 -11.14
C LEU A 184 9.22 15.38 -12.01
N PRO A 185 9.58 15.62 -13.26
CA PRO A 185 8.70 16.34 -14.17
C PRO A 185 7.56 15.47 -14.68
N VAL A 186 6.35 16.03 -14.70
CA VAL A 186 5.17 15.36 -15.25
C VAL A 186 5.29 15.21 -16.77
N GLY A 187 4.97 14.02 -17.28
CA GLY A 187 4.92 13.74 -18.72
C GLY A 187 6.27 13.45 -19.38
N GLU A 188 7.39 13.59 -18.68
CA GLU A 188 8.73 13.27 -19.19
C GLU A 188 9.25 11.94 -18.61
N SER A 189 9.95 11.16 -19.43
CA SER A 189 10.36 9.80 -19.06
C SER A 189 11.58 9.82 -18.14
N VAL A 190 11.49 9.08 -17.03
CA VAL A 190 12.54 9.00 -16.01
C VAL A 190 13.04 7.57 -15.88
N ARG A 191 14.37 7.40 -15.93
CA ARG A 191 15.05 6.18 -15.50
C ARG A 191 15.61 6.35 -14.11
N PHE A 192 15.25 5.44 -13.21
CA PHE A 192 15.85 5.30 -11.89
C PHE A 192 16.96 4.25 -11.94
N ASP A 193 18.20 4.68 -11.75
CA ASP A 193 19.34 3.77 -11.56
C ASP A 193 19.48 3.46 -10.07
N LEU A 194 19.12 2.24 -9.67
CA LEU A 194 19.06 1.86 -8.27
C LEU A 194 20.42 1.32 -7.81
N LYS A 195 20.96 1.91 -6.75
CA LYS A 195 22.23 1.50 -6.13
C LYS A 195 22.10 1.46 -4.62
N SER A 196 22.72 0.44 -4.02
CA SER A 196 22.90 0.38 -2.57
C SER A 196 24.39 0.41 -2.25
N VAL A 197 24.75 1.15 -1.20
CA VAL A 197 26.12 1.24 -0.69
C VAL A 197 26.39 0.29 0.47
N ASP A 198 25.35 -0.34 1.05
CA ASP A 198 25.48 -1.18 2.24
C ASP A 198 24.70 -2.50 2.18
N VAL A 199 23.40 -2.48 2.47
CA VAL A 199 22.52 -3.65 2.59
C VAL A 199 21.44 -3.61 1.51
N ILE A 200 20.63 -4.66 1.44
CA ILE A 200 19.48 -4.65 0.54
C ILE A 200 18.47 -3.61 1.03
N HIS A 201 17.91 -2.85 0.10
CA HIS A 201 16.75 -1.98 0.31
C HIS A 201 15.71 -2.30 -0.78
N SER A 202 14.57 -1.63 -0.78
CA SER A 202 13.63 -1.70 -1.90
C SER A 202 13.01 -0.36 -2.14
N PHE A 203 13.27 0.19 -3.32
CA PHE A 203 12.73 1.48 -3.73
C PHE A 203 11.28 1.28 -4.14
N TRP A 204 10.35 1.82 -3.35
CA TRP A 204 8.93 1.67 -3.59
C TRP A 204 8.21 3.00 -3.51
N VAL A 205 7.54 3.35 -4.62
CA VAL A 205 6.57 4.44 -4.68
C VAL A 205 5.20 3.81 -4.93
N PRO A 206 4.34 3.69 -3.90
CA PRO A 206 3.05 3.02 -4.04
C PRO A 206 2.17 3.58 -5.17
N ALA A 207 2.24 4.89 -5.43
CA ALA A 207 1.47 5.53 -6.51
C ALA A 207 1.92 5.12 -7.93
N PHE A 208 3.12 4.54 -8.07
CA PHE A 208 3.62 3.98 -9.32
C PHE A 208 3.25 2.50 -9.50
N TYR A 209 2.70 1.84 -8.47
CA TYR A 209 2.45 0.39 -8.43
C TYR A 209 3.68 -0.46 -8.79
N GLU A 210 4.87 0.09 -8.61
CA GLU A 210 6.12 -0.55 -8.95
C GLU A 210 7.11 -0.40 -7.79
N LYS A 211 7.79 -1.51 -7.49
CA LYS A 211 8.90 -1.56 -6.56
C LYS A 211 10.00 -2.39 -7.17
N LEU A 212 11.24 -2.05 -6.84
CA LEU A 212 12.37 -2.90 -7.20
C LEU A 212 13.41 -2.86 -6.08
N ASP A 213 13.89 -4.05 -5.74
CA ASP A 213 14.87 -4.21 -4.68
C ASP A 213 16.22 -3.68 -5.14
N VAL A 214 16.87 -2.95 -4.24
CA VAL A 214 18.14 -2.28 -4.46
C VAL A 214 19.23 -3.11 -3.80
N LEU A 215 19.93 -3.90 -4.61
CA LEU A 215 20.93 -4.85 -4.13
C LEU A 215 22.35 -4.29 -4.25
N PRO A 216 23.17 -4.36 -3.18
CA PRO A 216 24.58 -4.01 -3.27
C PRO A 216 25.30 -4.80 -4.37
N GLY A 217 26.12 -4.10 -5.17
CA GLY A 217 26.92 -4.70 -6.25
C GLY A 217 26.12 -5.15 -7.48
N ARG A 218 24.82 -4.90 -7.55
CA ARG A 218 24.00 -5.17 -8.75
C ARG A 218 23.38 -3.89 -9.27
N ASN A 219 23.32 -3.76 -10.59
CA ASN A 219 22.59 -2.69 -11.24
C ASN A 219 21.14 -3.13 -11.43
N ALA A 220 20.22 -2.29 -11.00
CA ALA A 220 18.80 -2.46 -11.26
C ALA A 220 18.24 -1.12 -11.72
N THR A 221 17.28 -1.14 -12.64
CA THR A 221 16.65 0.09 -13.12
C THR A 221 15.13 -0.04 -13.15
N ILE A 222 14.45 1.08 -12.93
CA ILE A 222 13.02 1.27 -13.21
C ILE A 222 12.90 2.37 -14.26
N ASP A 223 12.03 2.19 -15.25
CA ASP A 223 11.78 3.17 -16.30
C ASP A 223 10.28 3.47 -16.34
N LEU A 224 9.89 4.72 -16.10
CA LEU A 224 8.48 5.13 -16.15
C LEU A 224 8.34 6.62 -16.48
N THR A 225 7.13 7.04 -16.80
CA THR A 225 6.76 8.44 -17.03
C THR A 225 5.73 8.85 -15.98
N PRO A 226 6.01 9.84 -15.11
CA PRO A 226 5.03 10.36 -14.16
C PRO A 226 3.86 11.01 -14.90
N THR A 227 2.62 10.72 -14.52
CA THR A 227 1.41 11.17 -15.26
C THR A 227 0.50 12.09 -14.48
N LYS A 228 0.76 12.30 -13.19
CA LYS A 228 -0.09 13.10 -12.31
C LYS A 228 0.74 13.94 -11.35
N GLU A 229 0.57 15.25 -11.42
CA GLU A 229 1.18 16.18 -10.47
C GLU A 229 0.67 15.98 -9.04
N GLY A 230 1.53 16.30 -8.08
CA GLY A 230 1.27 16.21 -6.65
C GLY A 230 2.42 15.60 -5.86
N VAL A 231 2.21 15.46 -4.56
CA VAL A 231 3.18 14.88 -3.62
C VAL A 231 2.74 13.47 -3.26
N PHE A 232 3.63 12.50 -3.45
CA PHE A 232 3.41 11.09 -3.19
C PHE A 232 4.43 10.56 -2.19
N ALA A 233 4.04 9.56 -1.40
CA ALA A 233 4.94 8.93 -0.46
C ALA A 233 5.85 7.91 -1.16
N GLY A 234 7.11 7.90 -0.78
CA GLY A 234 8.08 6.86 -1.06
C GLY A 234 8.49 6.12 0.21
N LYS A 235 8.75 4.82 0.10
CA LYS A 235 9.07 3.95 1.25
C LYS A 235 10.13 2.92 0.89
N CYS A 236 10.89 2.50 1.90
CA CYS A 236 11.65 1.25 1.81
C CYS A 236 10.72 0.04 2.02
N ALA A 237 10.76 -0.94 1.11
CA ALA A 237 9.90 -2.13 1.15
C ALA A 237 10.64 -3.46 1.44
N GLU A 238 11.93 -3.40 1.79
CA GLU A 238 12.75 -4.56 2.15
C GLU A 238 13.52 -4.28 3.44
N LEU A 239 13.55 -5.24 4.37
CA LEU A 239 14.09 -5.04 5.71
C LEU A 239 15.60 -4.71 5.66
N CYS A 240 15.95 -3.48 6.03
CA CYS A 240 17.32 -2.95 5.95
C CYS A 240 17.98 -2.64 7.31
N GLY A 241 17.31 -2.98 8.42
CA GLY A 241 17.83 -2.86 9.79
C GLY A 241 16.90 -2.10 10.74
N THR A 242 17.48 -1.55 11.81
CA THR A 242 16.76 -0.97 12.96
C THR A 242 15.76 0.11 12.58
N TYR A 243 16.13 1.03 11.68
CA TYR A 243 15.28 2.15 11.27
C TYR A 243 14.63 1.92 9.91
N HIS A 244 14.39 0.66 9.52
CA HIS A 244 13.76 0.31 8.25
C HIS A 244 12.44 1.06 7.99
N SER A 245 11.56 1.14 8.98
CA SER A 245 10.27 1.82 8.85
C SER A 245 10.38 3.34 8.71
N ALA A 246 11.51 3.93 9.08
CA ALA A 246 11.76 5.36 9.00
C ALA A 246 12.43 5.77 7.68
N MET A 247 12.77 4.82 6.80
CA MET A 247 13.31 5.09 5.47
C MET A 247 12.24 5.54 4.49
N LEU A 248 11.72 6.72 4.76
CA LEU A 248 10.72 7.42 3.96
C LEU A 248 11.40 8.46 3.07
N PHE A 249 10.73 8.81 1.98
CA PHE A 249 11.06 9.92 1.10
C PHE A 249 9.77 10.45 0.49
N ASN A 250 9.77 11.67 -0.02
CA ASN A 250 8.63 12.19 -0.77
C ASN A 250 8.96 12.23 -2.26
N VAL A 251 7.93 12.12 -3.08
CA VAL A 251 8.03 12.23 -4.53
C VAL A 251 7.14 13.38 -4.98
N HIS A 252 7.75 14.46 -5.41
CA HIS A 252 7.10 15.64 -5.96
C HIS A 252 7.04 15.51 -7.48
N ILE A 253 5.85 15.27 -8.01
CA ILE A 253 5.62 15.31 -9.46
C ILE A 253 5.13 16.71 -9.80
N VAL A 254 5.93 17.44 -10.55
CA VAL A 254 5.78 18.88 -10.77
C VAL A 254 5.87 19.24 -12.25
N SER A 255 5.58 20.51 -12.57
CA SER A 255 5.82 21.06 -13.90
C SER A 255 7.33 21.09 -14.23
N GLN A 256 7.67 21.13 -15.53
CA GLN A 256 9.06 21.16 -15.97
C GLN A 256 9.81 22.41 -15.46
N ASP A 257 9.13 23.56 -15.38
CA ASP A 257 9.73 24.81 -14.88
C ASP A 257 10.08 24.69 -13.38
N GLU A 258 9.20 24.08 -12.59
CA GLU A 258 9.42 23.85 -11.17
C GLU A 258 10.52 22.82 -10.92
N TYR A 259 10.56 21.74 -11.71
CA TYR A 259 11.66 20.76 -11.68
C TYR A 259 13.01 21.43 -11.91
N VAL A 260 13.14 22.21 -13.00
CA VAL A 260 14.38 22.94 -13.33
C VAL A 260 14.72 23.96 -12.24
N ALA A 261 13.73 24.67 -11.69
CA ALA A 261 13.94 25.62 -10.60
C ALA A 261 14.48 24.94 -9.33
N HIS A 262 13.92 23.79 -8.94
CA HIS A 262 14.39 23.00 -7.79
C HIS A 262 15.84 22.55 -7.98
N LEU A 263 16.18 21.98 -9.14
CA LEU A 263 17.55 21.53 -9.41
C LEU A 263 18.56 22.67 -9.41
N LYS A 264 18.19 23.86 -9.92
CA LYS A 264 19.01 25.07 -9.80
C LYS A 264 19.19 25.51 -8.35
N SER A 265 18.17 25.34 -7.51
CA SER A 265 18.27 25.63 -6.08
C SER A 265 19.26 24.70 -5.37
N LEU A 266 19.27 23.40 -5.70
CA LEU A 266 20.25 22.43 -5.20
C LEU A 266 21.67 22.81 -5.64
N ALA A 267 21.83 23.20 -6.91
CA ALA A 267 23.11 23.70 -7.42
C ALA A 267 23.59 24.95 -6.68
N ALA A 268 22.69 25.89 -6.36
CA ALA A 268 22.99 27.10 -5.60
C ALA A 268 23.39 26.80 -4.13
N LYS A 269 22.84 25.73 -3.54
CA LYS A 269 23.25 25.20 -2.23
C LYS A 269 24.61 24.48 -2.26
N GLY A 270 25.24 24.36 -3.42
CA GLY A 270 26.53 23.67 -3.58
C GLY A 270 26.40 22.14 -3.71
N GLN A 271 25.19 21.61 -3.84
CA GLN A 271 24.92 20.17 -3.99
C GLN A 271 25.13 19.70 -5.43
N THR A 272 26.31 19.99 -5.99
CA THR A 272 26.65 19.69 -7.38
C THR A 272 27.56 18.46 -7.50
N GLY A 273 27.53 17.84 -8.67
CA GLY A 273 28.33 16.66 -8.99
C GLY A 273 27.68 15.36 -8.51
N LYS A 274 28.49 14.30 -8.45
CA LYS A 274 27.99 13.01 -7.95
C LYS A 274 28.09 12.97 -6.44
N LEU A 275 27.00 12.54 -5.79
CA LEU A 275 26.99 12.25 -4.37
C LEU A 275 28.16 11.32 -4.04
N LYS A 276 29.12 11.80 -3.25
CA LYS A 276 30.09 10.95 -2.59
C LYS A 276 29.36 10.28 -1.44
N SER A 277 29.35 8.95 -1.43
CA SER A 277 28.82 8.18 -0.29
C SER A 277 29.27 8.84 1.00
N LEU A 278 28.34 9.09 1.93
CA LEU A 278 28.69 9.57 3.26
C LEU A 278 29.78 8.63 3.81
N GLU A 279 30.92 9.16 4.24
CA GLU A 279 32.07 8.35 4.71
C GLU A 279 31.70 7.49 5.94
N HIS A 280 30.52 7.73 6.55
CA HIS A 280 29.99 6.96 7.68
C HIS A 280 28.48 6.67 7.50
N PRO A 281 28.09 5.56 6.83
CA PRO A 281 26.69 5.09 6.72
C PRO A 281 26.10 4.56 8.05
N SER A 282 26.72 4.87 9.18
CA SER A 282 26.38 4.35 10.51
C SER A 282 26.04 5.44 11.52
N ALA A 283 25.76 6.68 11.09
CA ALA A 283 25.22 7.69 11.97
C ALA A 283 23.80 7.26 12.39
N VAL A 284 23.74 6.44 13.44
CA VAL A 284 22.52 6.19 14.22
C VAL A 284 22.08 7.56 14.73
N PRO A 285 20.89 8.05 14.38
CA PRO A 285 20.37 9.23 15.05
C PRO A 285 20.26 8.90 16.53
N GLN A 286 20.88 9.72 17.37
CA GLN A 286 20.73 9.60 18.80
C GLN A 286 19.27 9.92 19.12
N ARG A 287 18.54 8.94 19.67
CA ARG A 287 17.25 9.19 20.31
C ARG A 287 17.47 10.33 21.32
N PRO A 288 16.60 11.36 21.38
CA PRO A 288 16.65 12.31 22.48
C PRO A 288 16.68 11.53 23.78
N GLU A 289 17.73 11.73 24.58
CA GLU A 289 17.87 11.07 25.87
C GLU A 289 16.62 11.42 26.69
N GLU A 290 15.78 10.42 26.99
CA GLU A 290 14.69 10.62 27.91
C GLU A 290 15.32 11.04 29.23
N ALA A 291 15.06 12.28 29.65
CA ALA A 291 15.53 12.79 30.93
C ALA A 291 15.00 11.89 32.05
N GLY A 292 15.84 10.97 32.50
CA GLY A 292 15.45 9.86 33.37
C GLY A 292 16.50 9.56 34.41
N THR A 293 16.45 10.34 35.49
CA THR A 293 16.81 9.99 36.89
C THR A 293 18.20 9.38 37.14
N GLU A 294 19.07 10.19 37.74
CA GLU A 294 20.30 9.76 38.43
C GLU A 294 19.99 8.66 39.46
N GLU A 295 20.35 7.42 39.12
CA GLU A 295 20.36 6.34 40.09
C GLU A 295 21.66 6.43 40.89
N THR A 296 21.53 6.94 42.12
CA THR A 296 22.61 7.13 43.08
C THR A 296 23.17 5.76 43.47
N LYS A 297 24.40 5.43 43.06
CA LYS A 297 25.11 4.26 43.61
C LYS A 297 25.52 4.55 45.06
N GLN A 298 24.74 4.06 46.01
CA GLN A 298 25.25 3.78 47.36
C GLN A 298 26.11 2.52 47.28
N GLY A 299 27.36 2.63 47.72
CA GLY A 299 28.30 1.54 47.79
C GLY A 299 28.03 0.59 48.96
N GLU A 300 28.30 -0.69 48.73
CA GLU A 300 28.56 -1.71 49.74
C GLU A 300 29.53 -2.73 49.15
N GLY A 301 30.59 -3.05 49.90
CA GLY A 301 31.50 -4.18 49.65
C GLY A 301 32.97 -3.79 49.50
#